data_AF-A0A497J6T3-F1
#
_entry.id   AF-A0A497J6T3-F1
#
_cell.length_a   1.000
_cell.length_b   1.000
_cell.length_c   1.000
_cell.angle_alpha   90.00
_cell.angle_beta   90.00
_cell.angle_gamma   90.00
#
_symmetry.space_group_name_H-M   'P 1'
#
loop_
_entity.id
_entity.type
_entity.pdbx_description
1 polymer ?
#
loop_
_entity_poly.entity_id
_entity_poly.type
_entity_poly.pdbx_seq_one_letter_code
_entity_poly.pdbx_strand_id
1 'polypeptide(L)'
;MTDKMKEIERSAEEIVKSFTQAAEKLPELKEMYYSQEIYNIVRADGEPSPAEIRAEFRKRFISNMPRSDEEGNLKVEAARWAKER
;
A
#
# COMPACT_ATOMS: atom_id res chain seq x y z
N MET A 1 -16.64 3.02 -22.78
CA MET A 1 -16.41 3.38 -21.37
C MET A 1 -17.73 3.78 -20.74
N THR A 2 -17.99 3.35 -19.50
CA THR A 2 -19.19 3.74 -18.75
C THR A 2 -19.12 5.22 -18.37
N ASP A 3 -20.26 5.89 -18.20
CA ASP A 3 -20.29 7.33 -17.86
C ASP A 3 -19.55 7.65 -16.55
N LYS A 4 -19.57 6.71 -15.60
CA LYS A 4 -18.77 6.76 -14.38
C LYS A 4 -17.26 6.83 -14.65
N MET A 5 -16.75 6.08 -15.63
CA MET A 5 -15.32 6.14 -15.96
C MET A 5 -14.94 7.49 -16.59
N LYS A 6 -15.80 8.05 -17.44
CA LYS A 6 -15.58 9.38 -18.03
C LYS A 6 -15.59 10.48 -16.97
N GLU A 7 -16.47 10.36 -15.98
CA GLU A 7 -16.52 11.31 -14.86
C GLU A 7 -15.25 11.22 -13.99
N ILE A 8 -14.76 10.01 -13.71
CA ILE A 8 -13.49 9.80 -13.00
C ILE A 8 -12.33 10.42 -13.78
N GLU A 9 -12.26 10.18 -15.09
CA GLU A 9 -11.22 10.71 -15.97
C GLU A 9 -11.23 12.24 -15.97
N ARG A 10 -12.39 12.87 -16.20
CA ARG A 10 -12.54 14.32 -16.15
C ARG A 10 -12.12 14.89 -14.79
N SER A 11 -12.57 14.26 -13.70
CA SER A 11 -12.25 14.73 -12.35
C SER A 11 -10.74 14.62 -12.07
N ALA A 12 -10.09 13.54 -12.53
CA ALA A 12 -8.65 13.38 -12.40
C ALA A 12 -7.88 14.44 -13.21
N GLU A 13 -8.31 14.73 -14.44
CA GLU A 13 -7.73 15.79 -15.26
C GLU A 13 -7.86 17.18 -14.60
N GLU A 14 -9.04 17.50 -14.07
CA GLU A 14 -9.29 18.77 -13.37
C GLU A 14 -8.38 18.94 -12.14
N ILE A 15 -8.18 17.87 -11.36
CA ILE A 15 -7.30 17.87 -10.18
C ILE A 15 -5.84 18.10 -10.61
N VAL A 16 -5.35 17.32 -11.58
CA VAL A 16 -3.96 17.42 -12.05
C VAL A 16 -3.69 18.80 -12.62
N LYS A 17 -4.58 19.30 -13.48
CA LYS A 17 -4.43 20.63 -14.09
C LYS A 17 -4.39 21.74 -13.04
N SER A 18 -5.31 21.70 -12.08
CA SER A 18 -5.38 22.71 -11.00
C SER A 18 -4.12 22.69 -10.12
N PHE A 19 -3.62 21.48 -9.82
CA PHE A 19 -2.40 21.31 -9.03
C PHE A 19 -1.16 21.84 -9.78
N THR A 20 -0.97 21.47 -11.04
CA THR A 20 0.18 21.94 -11.84
C THR A 20 0.20 23.45 -11.98
N GLN A 21 -0.95 24.07 -12.26
CA GLN A 21 -1.08 25.53 -12.36
C GLN A 21 -0.77 26.25 -11.05
N ALA A 22 -1.11 25.66 -9.91
CA ALA A 22 -0.76 26.20 -8.61
C ALA A 22 0.74 26.05 -8.31
N ALA A 23 1.33 24.92 -8.70
CA ALA A 23 2.73 24.59 -8.46
C ALA A 23 3.71 25.45 -9.30
N GLU A 24 3.33 25.87 -10.51
CA GLU A 24 4.16 26.75 -11.38
C GLU A 24 4.63 28.04 -10.71
N LYS A 25 3.89 28.54 -9.70
CA LYS A 25 4.20 29.78 -8.97
C LYS A 25 5.03 29.56 -7.72
N LEU A 26 5.32 28.32 -7.36
CA LEU A 26 6.09 28.00 -6.17
C LEU A 26 7.59 28.21 -6.42
N PRO A 27 8.34 28.73 -5.44
CA PRO A 27 9.78 28.82 -5.55
C PRO A 27 10.40 27.41 -5.61
N GLU A 28 11.54 27.30 -6.30
CA GLU A 28 12.36 26.08 -6.22
C GLU A 28 12.90 25.91 -4.80
N LEU A 29 12.54 24.79 -4.17
CA LEU A 29 13.00 24.41 -2.84
C LEU A 29 13.71 23.06 -2.92
N LYS A 30 14.63 22.82 -1.98
CA LYS A 30 15.21 21.49 -1.80
C LYS A 30 14.11 20.52 -1.41
N GLU A 31 13.98 19.41 -2.14
CA GLU A 31 13.02 18.35 -1.81
C GLU A 31 13.25 17.84 -0.38
N MET A 32 12.16 17.73 0.38
CA MET A 32 12.16 17.19 1.74
C MET A 32 11.24 15.98 1.80
N TYR A 33 11.83 14.80 1.98
CA TYR A 33 11.10 13.54 2.10
C TYR A 33 10.57 13.29 3.51
N TYR A 34 11.28 13.81 4.51
CA TYR A 34 10.92 13.73 5.92
C TYR A 34 11.03 15.11 6.53
N SER A 35 10.13 15.44 7.45
CA SER A 35 10.20 16.68 8.23
C SER A 35 11.33 16.66 9.27
N GLN A 36 11.91 15.49 9.53
CA GLN A 36 12.98 15.27 10.49
C GLN A 36 14.20 14.67 9.78
N GLU A 37 15.36 15.22 10.08
CA GLU A 37 16.65 14.70 9.61
C GLU A 37 17.17 13.62 10.58
N ILE A 38 16.51 12.46 10.58
CA ILE A 38 16.96 11.30 11.35
C ILE A 38 17.63 10.32 10.39
N TYR A 39 18.86 9.96 10.71
CA TYR A 39 19.67 9.07 9.91
C TYR A 39 19.93 7.76 10.65
N ASN A 40 20.11 6.68 9.88
CA ASN A 40 20.58 5.39 10.38
C ASN A 40 19.76 4.84 11.55
N ILE A 41 18.43 4.94 11.48
CA ILE A 41 17.54 4.28 12.43
C ILE A 41 17.68 2.77 12.22
N VAL A 42 18.46 2.14 13.07
CA VAL A 42 18.66 0.68 13.07
C VAL A 42 17.87 0.07 14.21
N ARG A 43 17.27 -1.09 13.93
CA ARG A 43 16.74 -1.96 14.98
C ARG A 43 17.84 -2.94 15.36
N ALA A 44 18.15 -3.05 16.64
CA ALA A 44 19.06 -4.08 17.13
C ALA A 44 18.49 -5.47 16.78
N ASP A 45 19.38 -6.41 16.49
CA ASP A 45 19.00 -7.81 16.46
C ASP A 45 18.58 -8.26 17.86
N GLY A 46 17.53 -9.07 17.91
CA GLY A 46 16.96 -9.58 19.14
C GLY A 46 16.39 -10.96 18.92
N GLU A 47 16.04 -11.61 20.03
CA GLU A 47 15.45 -12.93 19.99
C GLU A 47 14.07 -12.92 19.33
N PRO A 48 13.68 -14.01 18.65
CA PRO A 48 12.32 -14.16 18.16
C PRO A 48 11.29 -14.00 19.27
N SER A 49 10.18 -13.30 19.00
CA SER A 49 9.08 -13.15 19.95
C SER A 49 8.61 -14.52 20.48
N PRO A 50 8.25 -14.65 21.77
CA PRO A 50 7.77 -15.90 22.36
C PRO A 50 6.67 -16.62 21.56
N ALA A 51 6.61 -17.95 21.67
CA ALA A 51 5.69 -18.78 20.89
C ALA A 51 4.21 -18.41 21.14
N GLU A 52 3.87 -18.06 22.37
CA GLU A 52 2.53 -17.64 22.81
C GLU A 52 2.09 -16.37 22.09
N ILE A 53 2.99 -15.38 22.00
CA ILE A 53 2.74 -14.12 21.29
C ILE A 53 2.54 -14.38 19.80
N ARG A 54 3.36 -15.26 19.20
CA ARG A 54 3.21 -15.63 17.78
C ARG A 54 1.90 -16.36 17.51
N ALA A 55 1.46 -17.22 18.44
CA ALA A 55 0.19 -17.93 18.33
C ALA A 55 -1.01 -16.98 18.44
N GLU A 56 -0.98 -16.04 19.39
CA GLU A 56 -2.00 -14.99 19.51
C GLU A 56 -2.05 -14.10 18.26
N PHE A 57 -0.88 -13.68 17.76
CA PHE A 57 -0.77 -12.94 16.51
C PHE A 57 -1.41 -13.73 15.35
N ARG A 58 -1.06 -15.02 15.20
CA ARG A 58 -1.62 -15.87 14.14
C ARG A 58 -3.15 -15.94 14.21
N LYS A 59 -3.71 -16.11 15.42
CA LYS A 59 -5.17 -16.14 15.62
C LYS A 59 -5.83 -14.83 15.16
N ARG A 60 -5.28 -13.68 15.57
CA ARG A 60 -5.80 -12.36 15.17
C ARG A 60 -5.62 -12.08 13.67
N PHE A 61 -4.52 -12.55 13.10
CA PHE A 61 -4.24 -12.39 11.68
C PHE A 61 -5.27 -13.17 10.85
N ILE A 62 -5.50 -14.45 11.18
CA ILE A 62 -6.50 -15.30 10.51
C ILE A 62 -7.92 -14.74 10.67
N SER A 63 -8.28 -14.21 11.85
CA SER A 63 -9.63 -13.67 12.07
C SER A 63 -9.99 -12.48 11.19
N ASN A 64 -8.98 -11.77 10.67
CA ASN A 64 -9.16 -10.63 9.77
C ASN A 64 -9.03 -11.00 8.29
N MET A 65 -8.69 -12.25 7.97
CA MET A 65 -8.54 -12.67 6.58
C MET A 65 -9.90 -12.73 5.88
N PRO A 66 -9.99 -12.31 4.60
CA PRO A 66 -11.19 -12.49 3.80
C PRO A 66 -11.60 -13.97 3.68
N ARG A 67 -10.60 -14.86 3.49
CA ARG A 67 -10.75 -16.32 3.54
C ARG A 67 -9.42 -16.98 3.93
N SER A 68 -9.51 -18.04 4.71
CA SER A 68 -8.39 -18.95 4.98
C SER A 68 -8.67 -20.34 4.43
N ASP A 69 -7.60 -21.11 4.18
CA ASP A 69 -7.71 -22.56 4.00
C ASP A 69 -7.77 -23.31 5.35
N GLU A 70 -7.81 -24.64 5.30
CA GLU A 70 -7.88 -25.52 6.48
C GLU A 70 -6.62 -25.48 7.35
N GLU A 71 -5.48 -25.05 6.79
CA GLU A 71 -4.19 -24.91 7.48
C GLU A 71 -4.00 -23.50 8.07
N GLY A 72 -4.93 -22.57 7.80
CA GLY A 72 -4.88 -21.19 8.27
C GLY A 72 -4.00 -20.28 7.42
N ASN A 73 -3.81 -20.59 6.14
CA ASN A 73 -3.16 -19.72 5.17
C ASN A 73 -4.18 -18.87 4.41
N LEU A 74 -3.74 -17.71 3.90
CA LEU A 74 -4.60 -16.81 3.13
C LEU A 74 -4.94 -17.44 1.77
N LYS A 75 -6.24 -17.56 1.47
CA LYS A 75 -6.70 -18.06 0.18
C LYS A 75 -6.83 -16.92 -0.83
N VAL A 76 -6.11 -17.03 -1.95
CA VAL A 76 -6.14 -16.07 -3.07
C VAL A 76 -6.55 -16.75 -4.36
N GLU A 77 -7.07 -15.99 -5.32
CA GLU A 77 -7.32 -16.49 -6.66
C GLU A 77 -5.98 -16.72 -7.38
N ALA A 78 -5.79 -17.94 -7.90
CA ALA A 78 -4.62 -18.24 -8.71
C ALA A 78 -4.86 -17.73 -10.15
N ALA A 79 -4.30 -16.57 -10.47
CA ALA A 79 -4.22 -16.13 -11.86
C ALA A 79 -3.11 -16.93 -12.57
N ARG A 80 -3.49 -17.72 -13.57
CA ARG A 80 -2.53 -18.31 -14.52
C ARG A 80 -2.35 -17.36 -15.70
N TRP A 81 -1.11 -17.20 -16.17
CA TRP A 81 -0.89 -16.58 -17.48
C TRP A 81 -1.58 -17.42 -18.54
N ALA A 82 -2.50 -16.82 -19.30
CA ALA A 82 -3.05 -17.45 -20.48
C ALA A 82 -1.91 -17.60 -21.49
N LYS A 83 -1.70 -18.80 -22.06
CA LYS A 83 -0.79 -18.95 -23.20
C LYS A 83 -1.34 -18.07 -24.33
N GLU A 84 -0.48 -17.23 -24.88
CA GLU A 84 -0.77 -16.42 -26.07
C GLU A 84 -1.39 -17.31 -27.16
N ARG A 85 -2.46 -16.82 -27.79
CA ARG A 85 -3.14 -17.45 -28.91
C ARG A 85 -2.64 -16.84 -30.21
#